data_AF-A0A1Y5I3U9-F1
#
_entry.id   AF-A0A1Y5I3U9-F1
#
_cell.length_a   1.000
_cell.length_b   1.000
_cell.length_c   1.000
_cell.angle_alpha   90.00
_cell.angle_beta   90.00
_cell.angle_gamma   90.00
#
_symmetry.space_group_name_H-M   'P 1'
#
loop_
_entity.id
_entity.type
_entity.pdbx_description
1 polymer ?
#
loop_
_entity_poly.entity_id
_entity_poly.type
_entity_poly.pdbx_seq_one_letter_code
_entity_poly.pdbx_strand_id
1 'polypeptide(L)'
;MRKFSEQYARGSGTYFCMDKSVTAVVIQGLAEHKDTLGSPLCPCRHYDDKEAEVAQGFWNCPCVPMRERKECHCMLFLTDDNDFAGDEQTITMDELIELTEDM
;
A
#
# COMPACT_ATOMS: atom_id res chain seq x y z
N MET A 1 -7.38 5.79 1.11
CA MET A 1 -6.04 5.56 0.51
C MET A 1 -6.07 5.01 -0.93
N ARG A 2 -7.23 4.58 -1.47
CA ARG A 2 -7.38 4.06 -2.84
C ARG A 2 -6.82 4.95 -3.97
N LYS A 3 -7.35 6.18 -4.12
CA LYS A 3 -6.94 7.12 -5.19
C LYS A 3 -5.45 7.43 -5.18
N PHE A 4 -4.85 7.54 -3.98
CA PHE A 4 -3.42 7.71 -3.82
C PHE A 4 -2.65 6.53 -4.41
N SER A 5 -3.08 5.31 -4.11
CA SER A 5 -2.42 4.09 -4.59
C SER A 5 -2.48 3.99 -6.11
N GLU A 6 -3.63 4.27 -6.73
CA GLU A 6 -3.75 4.29 -8.20
C GLU A 6 -2.86 5.36 -8.83
N GLN A 7 -2.86 6.58 -8.27
CA GLN A 7 -2.03 7.67 -8.78
C GLN A 7 -0.54 7.35 -8.64
N TYR A 8 -0.14 6.78 -7.51
CA TYR A 8 1.26 6.44 -7.25
C TYR A 8 1.74 5.26 -8.10
N ALA A 9 0.90 4.23 -8.29
CA ALA A 9 1.19 3.11 -9.19
C ALA A 9 1.46 3.60 -10.62
N ARG A 10 0.59 4.47 -11.16
CA ARG A 10 0.78 5.10 -12.47
C ARG A 10 2.06 5.95 -12.53
N GLY A 11 2.29 6.77 -11.50
CA GLY A 11 3.44 7.68 -11.48
C GLY A 11 4.79 6.99 -11.32
N SER A 12 4.82 5.82 -10.66
CA SER A 12 6.05 5.05 -10.43
C SER A 12 6.25 3.92 -11.45
N GLY A 13 5.28 3.66 -12.33
CA GLY A 13 5.33 2.57 -13.30
C GLY A 13 5.32 1.21 -12.63
N THR A 14 4.51 1.05 -11.58
CA THR A 14 4.30 -0.21 -10.86
C THR A 14 2.84 -0.65 -10.97
N TYR A 15 2.58 -1.91 -10.69
CA TYR A 15 1.29 -2.56 -10.81
C TYR A 15 0.83 -3.12 -9.46
N PHE A 16 -0.47 -3.33 -9.34
CA PHE A 16 -1.04 -4.03 -8.19
C PHE A 16 -0.75 -5.53 -8.26
N CYS A 17 -0.83 -6.19 -7.11
CA CYS A 17 -0.76 -7.65 -7.05
C CYS A 17 -1.87 -8.27 -7.91
N MET A 18 -1.54 -9.36 -8.62
CA MET A 18 -2.51 -10.15 -9.39
C MET A 18 -3.66 -10.68 -8.52
N ASP A 19 -3.38 -10.90 -7.23
CA ASP A 19 -4.41 -11.11 -6.21
C ASP A 19 -4.81 -9.75 -5.60
N LYS A 20 -5.97 -9.24 -6.02
CA LYS A 20 -6.48 -7.95 -5.57
C LYS A 20 -6.84 -7.93 -4.08
N SER A 21 -7.04 -9.07 -3.42
CA SER A 21 -7.30 -9.10 -1.97
C SER A 21 -6.10 -8.53 -1.20
N VAL A 22 -4.87 -8.83 -1.62
CA VAL A 22 -3.64 -8.27 -1.05
C VAL A 22 -3.63 -6.75 -1.18
N THR A 23 -3.94 -6.26 -2.39
CA THR A 23 -4.05 -4.81 -2.66
C THR A 23 -5.10 -4.15 -1.76
N ALA A 24 -6.25 -4.79 -1.59
CA ALA A 24 -7.36 -4.26 -0.79
C ALA A 24 -7.00 -4.13 0.69
N VAL A 25 -6.49 -5.19 1.29
CA VAL A 25 -6.09 -5.24 2.71
C VAL A 25 -5.00 -4.21 3.03
N VAL A 26 -4.03 -4.05 2.14
CA VAL A 26 -2.97 -3.05 2.35
C VAL A 26 -3.52 -1.63 2.25
N ILE A 27 -4.41 -1.35 1.29
CA ILE A 27 -5.06 -0.04 1.18
C ILE A 27 -5.90 0.28 2.41
N GLN A 28 -6.61 -0.71 2.95
CA GLN A 28 -7.37 -0.57 4.19
C GLN A 28 -6.45 -0.28 5.37
N GLY A 29 -5.42 -1.10 5.61
CA GLY A 29 -4.47 -0.87 6.73
C GLY A 29 -3.74 0.48 6.64
N LEU A 30 -3.39 0.93 5.43
CA LEU A 30 -2.84 2.28 5.22
C LEU A 30 -3.85 3.38 5.57
N ALA A 31 -5.14 3.16 5.30
CA ALA A 31 -6.20 4.10 5.67
C ALA A 31 -6.40 4.13 7.18
N GLU A 32 -6.45 2.97 7.83
CA GLU A 32 -6.58 2.85 9.29
C GLU A 32 -5.42 3.53 10.02
N HIS A 33 -4.18 3.31 9.60
CA HIS A 33 -3.03 4.03 10.16
C HIS A 33 -3.08 5.54 9.90
N LYS A 34 -3.57 5.97 8.73
CA LYS A 34 -3.76 7.39 8.47
C LYS A 34 -4.80 8.01 9.41
N ASP A 35 -5.89 7.31 9.66
CA ASP A 35 -6.98 7.81 10.51
C ASP A 35 -6.58 7.82 12.00
N THR A 36 -5.81 6.81 12.45
CA THR A 36 -5.40 6.66 13.85
C THR A 36 -4.10 7.39 14.22
N LEU A 37 -3.12 7.43 13.32
CA LEU A 37 -1.79 8.00 13.56
C LEU A 37 -1.55 9.32 12.79
N GLY A 38 -2.48 9.73 11.93
CA GLY A 38 -2.37 10.92 11.08
C GLY A 38 -1.52 10.74 9.81
N SER A 39 -0.80 9.62 9.68
CA SER A 39 0.03 9.28 8.51
C SER A 39 -0.15 7.81 8.12
N PRO A 40 -0.08 7.47 6.81
CA PRO A 40 -0.29 6.11 6.33
C PRO A 40 0.95 5.24 6.58
N LEU A 41 1.23 4.92 7.83
CA LEU A 41 2.33 4.03 8.23
C LEU A 41 2.15 2.65 7.57
N CYS A 42 3.22 2.06 7.05
CA CYS A 42 3.17 0.77 6.35
C CYS A 42 2.54 -0.33 7.23
N PRO A 43 1.44 -1.00 6.82
CA PRO A 43 0.72 -1.95 7.67
C PRO A 43 1.38 -3.34 7.76
N CYS A 44 2.29 -3.67 6.85
CA CYS A 44 2.95 -4.98 6.78
C CYS A 44 4.24 -5.05 7.60
N ARG A 45 4.38 -4.22 8.65
CA ARG A 45 5.52 -4.26 9.57
C ARG A 45 5.05 -4.19 11.01
N HIS A 46 5.84 -4.81 11.88
CA HIS A 46 5.74 -4.59 13.32
C HIS A 46 6.56 -3.35 13.71
N TYR A 47 6.04 -2.58 14.66
CA TYR A 47 6.69 -1.39 15.22
C TYR A 47 6.55 -1.44 16.73
N ASP A 48 7.63 -1.12 17.44
CA ASP A 48 7.60 -1.00 18.90
C ASP A 48 6.88 0.29 19.34
N ASP A 49 7.08 1.38 18.61
CA ASP A 49 6.46 2.69 18.82
C ASP A 49 6.00 3.26 17.47
N LYS A 50 4.69 3.24 17.22
CA LYS A 50 4.12 3.66 15.92
C LYS A 50 4.17 5.17 15.75
N GLU A 51 4.00 5.92 16.83
CA GLU A 51 4.00 7.37 16.87
C GLU A 51 5.39 7.93 16.53
N ALA A 52 6.44 7.34 17.10
CA ALA A 52 7.83 7.70 16.79
C ALA A 52 8.17 7.43 15.32
N GLU A 53 7.73 6.29 14.77
CA GLU A 53 7.98 5.91 13.37
C GLU A 53 7.22 6.80 12.38
N VAL A 54 5.99 7.20 12.73
CA VAL A 54 5.23 8.19 11.96
C VAL A 54 5.94 9.53 11.95
N ALA A 55 6.48 9.97 13.10
CA ALA A 55 7.22 11.23 13.20
C ALA A 55 8.54 11.19 12.40
N GLN A 56 9.25 10.06 12.39
CA GLN A 56 10.47 9.88 11.60
C GLN A 56 10.16 9.79 10.09
N GLY A 57 9.03 9.17 9.73
CA GLY A 57 8.51 9.12 8.37
C GLY A 57 9.22 8.17 7.42
N PHE A 58 10.12 7.32 7.90
CA PHE A 58 10.81 6.33 7.07
C PHE A 58 9.81 5.33 6.45
N TRP A 59 8.85 4.87 7.25
CA TRP A 59 7.83 3.88 6.87
C TRP A 59 6.47 4.47 6.50
N ASN A 60 6.33 5.80 6.47
CA ASN A 60 5.12 6.44 5.95
C ASN A 60 5.03 6.18 4.45
N CYS A 61 3.90 5.65 3.99
CA CYS A 61 3.70 5.30 2.60
C CYS A 61 3.65 6.57 1.71
N PRO A 62 4.44 6.65 0.61
CA PRO A 62 5.37 5.63 0.12
C PRO A 62 6.69 5.65 0.91
N CYS A 63 7.06 4.50 1.49
CA CYS A 63 8.23 4.37 2.35
C CYS A 63 9.54 4.62 1.60
N VAL A 64 10.64 4.82 2.33
CA VAL A 64 11.96 5.07 1.74
C VAL A 64 12.37 3.98 0.73
N PRO A 65 12.27 2.66 1.02
CA PRO A 65 12.60 1.62 0.04
C PRO A 65 11.78 1.70 -1.26
N MET A 66 10.49 2.03 -1.16
CA MET A 66 9.65 2.20 -2.34
C MET A 66 10.10 3.40 -3.17
N ARG A 67 10.40 4.54 -2.53
CA ARG A 67 10.81 5.77 -3.21
C ARG A 67 12.17 5.66 -3.89
N GLU A 68 13.12 4.99 -3.25
CA GLU A 68 14.50 4.94 -3.74
C GLU A 68 14.75 3.77 -4.69
N ARG A 69 14.09 2.63 -4.47
CA ARG A 69 14.41 1.37 -5.17
C ARG A 69 13.20 0.62 -5.72
N LYS A 70 11.99 1.18 -5.61
CA LYS A 70 10.71 0.50 -5.97
C LYS A 70 10.48 -0.81 -5.22
N GLU A 71 11.02 -0.92 -4.00
CA GLU A 71 10.83 -2.10 -3.14
C GLU A 71 9.61 -1.91 -2.24
N CYS A 72 8.49 -2.57 -2.57
CA CYS A 72 7.27 -2.56 -1.76
C CYS A 72 7.04 -3.93 -1.09
N HIS A 73 7.40 -4.05 0.19
CA HIS A 73 7.16 -5.29 0.95
C HIS A 73 5.67 -5.68 1.02
N CYS A 74 4.77 -4.70 1.03
CA CYS A 74 3.33 -4.96 1.09
C CYS A 74 2.74 -5.54 -0.20
N MET A 75 3.54 -5.65 -1.27
CA MET A 75 3.06 -6.04 -2.61
C MET A 75 1.98 -5.11 -3.19
N LEU A 76 1.92 -3.86 -2.72
CA LEU A 76 1.02 -2.84 -3.26
C LEU A 76 1.57 -2.19 -4.54
N PHE A 77 2.89 -2.08 -4.67
CA PHE A 77 3.54 -1.47 -5.82
C PHE A 77 4.60 -2.45 -6.33
N LEU A 78 4.24 -3.26 -7.31
CA LEU A 78 5.10 -4.29 -7.89
C LEU A 78 5.66 -3.82 -9.23
N THR A 79 6.94 -4.07 -9.46
CA THR A 79 7.56 -3.90 -10.78
C THR A 79 7.02 -4.96 -11.75
N ASP A 80 7.09 -4.68 -13.05
CA ASP A 80 6.58 -5.55 -14.12
C ASP A 80 7.31 -6.90 -14.21
N ASP A 81 8.52 -6.99 -13.67
CA ASP A 81 9.31 -8.21 -13.55
C ASP A 81 9.00 -9.04 -12.29
N ASN A 82 8.08 -8.58 -11.42
CA ASN A 82 7.67 -9.34 -10.25
C ASN A 82 6.66 -10.43 -10.62
N ASP A 83 6.91 -11.67 -10.19
CA ASP A 83 6.04 -12.83 -10.50
C ASP A 83 4.57 -12.69 -10.04
N PHE A 84 4.30 -11.80 -9.08
CA PHE A 84 2.96 -11.54 -8.56
C PHE A 84 2.35 -10.23 -9.09
N ALA A 85 3.05 -9.50 -9.96
CA ALA A 85 2.49 -8.31 -10.59
C ALA A 85 1.33 -8.70 -11.51
N GLY A 86 0.18 -8.07 -11.32
CA GLY A 86 -0.88 -8.03 -12.33
C GLY A 86 -0.57 -7.01 -13.42
N ASP A 87 -1.55 -6.75 -14.27
CA ASP A 87 -1.53 -5.72 -15.31
C ASP A 87 -2.31 -4.45 -14.92
N GLU A 88 -2.94 -4.47 -13.74
CA GLU A 88 -3.81 -3.39 -13.28
C GLU A 88 -3.10 -2.36 -12.39
N GLN A 89 -3.51 -1.10 -12.57
CA GLN A 89 -3.14 0.05 -11.72
C GLN A 89 -4.39 0.74 -11.16
N THR A 90 -5.50 0.00 -11.13
CA THR A 90 -6.82 0.45 -10.72
C THR A 90 -7.42 -0.55 -9.75
N ILE A 91 -8.18 -0.03 -8.80
CA ILE A 91 -9.05 -0.83 -7.95
C ILE A 91 -10.22 0.08 -7.57
N THR A 92 -11.43 -0.40 -7.78
CA THR A 92 -12.66 0.34 -7.52
C THR A 92 -12.97 0.35 -6.02
N MET A 93 -13.91 1.21 -5.60
CA MET A 93 -14.38 1.17 -4.20
C MET A 93 -15.19 -0.09 -3.92
N ASP A 94 -15.96 -0.58 -4.89
CA ASP A 94 -16.78 -1.77 -4.73
C ASP A 94 -15.90 -3.01 -4.57
N GLU A 95 -14.84 -3.16 -5.37
CA GLU A 95 -13.84 -4.21 -5.19
C GLU A 95 -13.16 -4.13 -3.82
N LEU A 96 -12.84 -2.93 -3.33
CA LEU A 96 -12.26 -2.80 -1.99
C LEU A 96 -13.22 -3.31 -0.92
N ILE A 97 -14.49 -2.92 -0.99
CA ILE A 97 -15.50 -3.30 0.00
C ILE A 97 -15.71 -4.82 -0.04
N GLU A 98 -15.92 -5.40 -1.22
CA GLU A 98 -16.15 -6.83 -1.40
C GLU A 98 -14.96 -7.67 -0.90
N LEU A 99 -13.73 -7.25 -1.20
CA LEU A 99 -12.52 -7.99 -0.83
C LEU A 99 -12.13 -7.84 0.65
N THR A 100 -12.78 -6.94 1.39
CA THR A 100 -12.53 -6.73 2.82
C THR A 100 -13.76 -6.95 3.70
N GLU A 101 -14.87 -7.45 3.16
CA GLU A 101 -16.16 -7.54 3.86
C GLU A 101 -16.13 -8.50 5.07
N ASP A 102 -15.24 -9.50 5.03
CA ASP A 102 -15.09 -10.55 6.05
C ASP A 102 -13.85 -10.38 6.96
N MET A 103 -13.23 -9.20 6.99
CA MET A 103 -11.99 -8.92 7.73
C MET A 103 -12.18 -7.95 8.89
#